data_AF-A0A0C3A724-F1
#
_entry.id   AF-A0A0C3A724-F1
#
_cell.length_a   1.000
_cell.length_b   1.000
_cell.length_c   1.000
_cell.angle_alpha   90.00
_cell.angle_beta   90.00
_cell.angle_gamma   90.00
#
_symmetry.space_group_name_H-M   'P 1'
#
loop_
_entity.id
_entity.type
_entity.pdbx_description
1 polymer ?
#
loop_
_entity_poly.entity_id
_entity_poly.type
_entity_poly.pdbx_seq_one_letter_code
_entity_poly.pdbx_strand_id
1 'polypeptide(L)'
;VAVKVIQGIGESSSVRRKILRERTVWTFLSHLNILPFYGYTEDSMIGQFDTPFGTLISPWCKNGDASKFIGEYGNILSLKDRTTLWKGVIDGVAYLHQHRPPIVHGDLKPGNVLIDDSGRPMLCDFGLAQVFFDEPGSGMTTTTEHTGTERYLAPELVDEFAEGHPTAASDVYAIGCLGLEFIYLRKPYSHRKNNIRGIIFADIRRGVPPAVDCDTPSSPVWVLIMSCWNNPPETRPLASALAGMLKE
;
A
#
# COMPACT_ATOMS: atom_id res chain seq x y z
N VAL A 1 -14.93 -14.19 9.80
CA VAL A 1 -14.83 -13.50 8.50
C VAL A 1 -14.94 -12.01 8.72
N ALA A 2 -14.35 -11.19 7.85
CA ALA A 2 -14.56 -9.75 7.79
C ALA A 2 -15.55 -9.44 6.66
N VAL A 3 -16.43 -8.46 6.88
CA VAL A 3 -17.41 -7.99 5.89
C VAL A 3 -17.22 -6.48 5.72
N LYS A 4 -16.66 -6.06 4.58
CA LYS A 4 -16.51 -4.64 4.20
C LYS A 4 -17.77 -4.22 3.50
N VAL A 5 -18.63 -3.45 4.19
CA VAL A 5 -19.86 -2.88 3.64
C VAL A 5 -19.52 -1.57 2.96
N ILE A 6 -19.83 -1.44 1.67
CA ILE A 6 -19.50 -0.25 0.90
C ILE A 6 -20.72 0.66 0.85
N GLN A 7 -20.65 1.75 1.61
CA GLN A 7 -21.65 2.82 1.57
C GLN A 7 -21.16 3.90 0.61
N GLY A 8 -22.03 4.42 -0.24
CA GLY A 8 -21.67 5.49 -1.16
C GLY A 8 -22.34 6.79 -0.75
N ILE A 9 -21.52 7.82 -0.54
CA ILE A 9 -21.93 9.21 -0.48
C ILE A 9 -21.24 9.86 -1.70
N GLY A 10 -21.94 9.96 -2.83
CA GLY A 10 -21.37 10.52 -4.07
C GLY A 10 -22.00 9.97 -5.36
N GLU A 11 -21.49 10.43 -6.51
CA GLU A 11 -21.95 9.94 -7.82
C GLU A 11 -21.74 8.42 -7.94
N SER A 12 -22.86 7.71 -8.02
CA SER A 12 -22.99 6.24 -8.06
C SER A 12 -22.03 5.55 -9.05
N SER A 13 -21.68 6.21 -10.16
CA SER A 13 -20.82 5.66 -11.22
C SER A 13 -19.35 5.49 -10.79
N SER A 14 -18.77 6.46 -10.07
CA SER A 14 -17.37 6.45 -9.66
C SER A 14 -17.09 5.43 -8.55
N VAL A 15 -17.99 5.37 -7.55
CA VAL A 15 -17.97 4.40 -6.45
C VAL A 15 -18.11 2.99 -7.02
N ARG A 16 -19.09 2.78 -7.91
CA ARG A 16 -19.29 1.48 -8.57
C ARG A 16 -18.05 1.01 -9.34
N ARG A 17 -17.35 1.91 -10.04
CA ARG A 17 -16.13 1.57 -10.78
C ARG A 17 -15.01 1.09 -9.84
N LYS A 18 -14.81 1.74 -8.70
CA LYS A 18 -13.83 1.32 -7.68
C LYS A 18 -14.14 -0.07 -7.13
N ILE A 19 -15.42 -0.33 -6.79
CA ILE A 19 -15.86 -1.65 -6.28
C ILE A 19 -15.64 -2.74 -7.33
N LEU A 20 -16.07 -2.50 -8.56
CA LEU A 20 -15.90 -3.46 -9.65
C LEU A 20 -14.42 -3.76 -9.90
N ARG A 21 -13.56 -2.75 -9.86
CA ARG A 21 -12.11 -2.89 -10.01
C ARG A 21 -11.51 -3.70 -8.87
N GLU A 22 -11.77 -3.32 -7.61
CA GLU A 22 -11.31 -4.04 -6.41
C GLU A 22 -11.71 -5.52 -6.47
N ARG A 23 -12.99 -5.80 -6.73
CA ARG A 23 -13.52 -7.15 -6.87
C ARG A 23 -12.84 -7.93 -7.99
N THR A 24 -12.74 -7.34 -9.18
CA THR A 24 -12.22 -8.02 -10.37
C THR A 24 -10.77 -8.40 -10.16
N VAL A 25 -9.93 -7.46 -9.69
CA VAL A 25 -8.54 -7.74 -9.39
C VAL A 25 -8.44 -8.81 -8.31
N TRP A 26 -9.10 -8.59 -7.18
CA TRP A 26 -8.94 -9.42 -5.99
C TRP A 26 -9.39 -10.88 -6.18
N THR A 27 -10.40 -11.13 -7.03
CA THR A 27 -10.91 -12.48 -7.34
C THR A 27 -9.85 -13.40 -7.95
N PHE A 28 -8.90 -12.84 -8.71
CA PHE A 28 -7.88 -13.64 -9.41
C PHE A 28 -6.55 -13.74 -8.66
N LEU A 29 -6.44 -13.10 -7.49
CA LEU A 29 -5.21 -13.13 -6.69
C LEU A 29 -5.20 -14.33 -5.74
N SER A 30 -4.11 -15.10 -5.78
CA SER A 30 -3.88 -16.25 -4.90
C SER A 30 -2.41 -16.33 -4.52
N HIS A 31 -2.07 -15.79 -3.35
CA HIS A 31 -0.72 -15.81 -2.80
C HIS A 31 -0.76 -15.69 -1.27
N LEU A 32 0.26 -16.22 -0.57
CA LEU A 32 0.29 -16.25 0.90
C LEU A 32 0.28 -14.88 1.55
N ASN A 33 0.79 -13.86 0.84
CA ASN A 33 0.85 -12.47 1.29
C ASN A 33 -0.21 -11.58 0.62
N ILE A 34 -1.25 -12.17 0.04
CA ILE A 34 -2.44 -11.46 -0.43
C ILE A 34 -3.62 -11.95 0.40
N LEU A 35 -4.43 -11.02 0.92
CA LEU A 35 -5.61 -11.37 1.70
C LEU A 35 -6.54 -12.25 0.83
N PRO A 36 -6.99 -13.42 1.29
CA PRO A 36 -7.93 -14.22 0.50
C PRO A 36 -9.28 -13.50 0.28
N PHE A 37 -9.82 -13.60 -0.93
CA PHE A 37 -11.16 -13.13 -1.24
C PHE A 37 -12.15 -14.30 -1.12
N TYR A 38 -13.12 -14.22 -0.20
CA TYR A 38 -14.13 -15.26 -0.04
C TYR A 38 -15.36 -15.03 -0.92
N GLY A 39 -15.62 -13.78 -1.30
CA GLY A 39 -16.71 -13.45 -2.22
C GLY A 39 -17.26 -12.05 -1.97
N TYR A 40 -18.36 -11.76 -2.65
CA TYR A 40 -19.09 -10.51 -2.52
C TYR A 40 -20.59 -10.78 -2.53
N THR A 41 -21.36 -9.83 -2.00
CA THR A 41 -22.80 -9.79 -2.20
C THR A 41 -23.16 -8.47 -2.85
N GLU A 42 -24.01 -8.54 -3.86
CA GLU A 42 -24.71 -7.36 -4.40
C GLU A 42 -26.08 -7.31 -3.72
N ASP A 43 -26.46 -6.16 -3.18
CA ASP A 43 -27.86 -5.95 -2.80
C ASP A 43 -28.64 -5.73 -4.10
N SER A 44 -29.69 -6.53 -4.36
CA SER A 44 -30.53 -6.38 -5.56
C SER A 44 -31.27 -5.04 -5.63
N MET A 45 -31.27 -4.25 -4.54
CA MET A 45 -31.90 -2.92 -4.43
C MET A 45 -30.89 -1.77 -4.49
N ILE A 46 -29.86 -1.89 -5.34
CA ILE A 46 -28.80 -0.89 -5.53
C ILE A 46 -29.38 0.51 -5.74
N GLY A 47 -29.07 1.45 -4.85
CA GLY A 47 -29.29 2.88 -5.04
C GLY A 47 -30.72 3.38 -4.89
N GLN A 48 -31.64 2.59 -4.32
CA GLN A 48 -33.01 3.06 -4.09
C GLN A 48 -33.22 3.76 -2.74
N PHE A 49 -32.45 3.45 -1.68
CA PHE A 49 -32.66 4.04 -0.34
C PHE A 49 -31.43 3.93 0.58
N ASP A 50 -30.44 4.82 0.53
CA ASP A 50 -29.24 4.76 1.41
C ASP A 50 -28.63 3.34 1.55
N THR A 51 -28.80 2.50 0.51
CA THR A 51 -28.50 1.07 0.57
C THR A 51 -27.02 0.86 0.27
N PRO A 52 -26.36 -0.10 0.94
CA PRO A 52 -24.99 -0.47 0.60
C PRO A 52 -24.84 -0.82 -0.88
N PHE A 53 -23.78 -0.32 -1.52
CA PHE A 53 -23.45 -0.63 -2.91
C PHE A 53 -23.00 -2.08 -3.10
N GLY A 54 -22.62 -2.75 -2.01
CA GLY A 54 -22.23 -4.15 -2.00
C GLY A 54 -21.43 -4.47 -0.74
N THR A 55 -21.17 -5.76 -0.54
CA THR A 55 -20.26 -6.24 0.51
C THR A 55 -19.13 -7.06 -0.08
N LEU A 56 -17.93 -6.93 0.50
CA LEU A 56 -16.78 -7.78 0.20
C LEU A 56 -16.45 -8.63 1.43
N ILE A 57 -16.19 -9.91 1.21
CA ILE A 57 -16.00 -10.90 2.28
C ILE A 57 -14.57 -11.47 2.20
N SER A 58 -13.90 -11.50 3.34
CA SER A 58 -12.52 -12.00 3.49
C SER A 58 -12.33 -12.66 4.87
N PRO A 59 -11.20 -13.34 5.14
CA PRO A 59 -10.92 -13.79 6.49
C PRO A 59 -10.74 -12.61 7.46
N TRP A 60 -11.15 -12.83 8.71
CA TRP A 60 -10.86 -11.87 9.78
C TRP A 60 -9.43 -12.08 10.25
N CYS A 61 -8.65 -11.01 10.37
CA CYS A 61 -7.26 -11.02 10.81
C CYS A 61 -7.19 -10.47 12.24
N LYS A 62 -7.04 -11.33 13.25
CA LYS A 62 -7.19 -10.90 14.66
C LYS A 62 -6.14 -9.89 15.11
N ASN A 63 -4.98 -9.89 14.45
CA ASN A 63 -3.86 -9.01 14.76
C ASN A 63 -4.01 -7.62 14.14
N GLY A 64 -5.09 -7.36 13.38
CA GLY A 64 -5.38 -6.06 12.78
C GLY A 64 -4.45 -5.72 11.62
N ASP A 65 -4.36 -4.44 11.30
CA ASP A 65 -3.43 -3.92 10.30
C ASP A 65 -2.02 -3.68 10.86
N ALA A 66 -1.04 -3.53 9.98
CA ALA A 66 0.35 -3.37 10.36
C ALA A 66 0.64 -2.06 11.12
N SER A 67 -0.17 -1.01 10.96
CA SER A 67 -0.03 0.24 11.75
C SER A 67 -0.25 -0.07 13.23
N LYS A 68 -1.35 -0.77 13.53
CA LYS A 68 -1.68 -1.19 14.89
C LYS A 68 -0.68 -2.23 15.39
N PHE A 69 -0.40 -3.25 14.60
CA PHE A 69 0.47 -4.36 15.00
C PHE A 69 1.90 -3.91 15.31
N ILE A 70 2.51 -3.07 14.47
CA ILE A 70 3.86 -2.53 14.72
C ILE A 70 3.83 -1.54 15.90
N GLY A 71 2.77 -0.77 16.06
CA GLY A 71 2.59 0.12 17.22
C GLY A 71 2.55 -0.63 18.55
N GLU A 72 1.87 -1.78 18.60
CA GLU A 72 1.72 -2.60 19.81
C GLU A 72 2.93 -3.50 20.07
N TYR A 73 3.44 -4.18 19.04
CA TYR A 73 4.43 -5.25 19.19
C TYR A 73 5.83 -4.90 18.65
N GLY A 74 6.00 -3.78 17.95
CA GLY A 74 7.25 -3.45 17.26
C GLY A 74 8.49 -3.46 18.15
N ASN A 75 8.36 -3.00 19.40
CA ASN A 75 9.47 -2.96 20.37
C ASN A 75 9.85 -4.33 20.94
N ILE A 76 8.94 -5.32 20.90
CA ILE A 76 9.20 -6.67 21.42
C ILE A 76 9.55 -7.67 20.31
N LEU A 77 9.22 -7.37 19.05
CA LEU A 77 9.60 -8.18 17.89
C LEU A 77 11.10 -8.06 17.63
N SER A 78 11.74 -9.20 17.38
CA SER A 78 13.14 -9.20 16.97
C SER A 78 13.31 -8.48 15.62
N LEU A 79 14.52 -8.03 15.32
CA LEU A 79 14.84 -7.49 13.99
C LEU A 79 14.48 -8.51 12.90
N LYS A 80 14.74 -9.80 13.14
CA LYS A 80 14.42 -10.88 12.20
C LYS A 80 12.92 -10.99 11.93
N ASP A 81 12.09 -10.89 12.97
CA ASP A 81 10.62 -10.94 12.81
C ASP A 81 10.12 -9.75 11.99
N ARG A 82 10.65 -8.55 12.27
CA ARG A 82 10.30 -7.33 11.54
C ARG A 82 10.77 -7.37 10.08
N THR A 83 11.95 -7.95 9.81
CA THR A 83 12.42 -8.23 8.45
C THR A 83 11.54 -9.27 7.75
N THR A 84 11.06 -10.29 8.48
CA THR A 84 10.14 -11.30 7.92
C THR A 84 8.79 -10.68 7.53
N LEU A 85 8.26 -9.77 8.35
CA LEU A 85 7.06 -8.99 8.02
C LEU A 85 7.28 -8.12 6.78
N TRP A 86 8.39 -7.38 6.71
CA TRP A 86 8.67 -6.54 5.56
C TRP A 86 8.87 -7.37 4.28
N LYS A 87 9.58 -8.49 4.39
CA LYS A 87 9.77 -9.44 3.28
C LYS A 87 8.43 -9.97 2.76
N GLY A 88 7.49 -10.33 3.65
CA GLY A 88 6.18 -10.81 3.21
C GLY A 88 5.40 -9.76 2.41
N VAL A 89 5.51 -8.48 2.77
CA VAL A 89 4.96 -7.38 1.95
C VAL A 89 5.61 -7.36 0.57
N ILE A 90 6.95 -7.41 0.51
CA ILE A 90 7.69 -7.42 -0.76
C ILE A 90 7.29 -8.61 -1.63
N ASP A 91 7.17 -9.81 -1.05
CA ASP A 91 6.76 -11.01 -1.77
C ASP A 91 5.34 -10.87 -2.34
N GLY A 92 4.40 -10.28 -1.57
CA GLY A 92 3.05 -9.96 -2.03
C GLY A 92 3.06 -8.99 -3.21
N VAL A 93 3.83 -7.90 -3.15
CA VAL A 93 3.93 -6.93 -4.24
C VAL A 93 4.63 -7.52 -5.47
N ALA A 94 5.71 -8.30 -5.25
CA ALA A 94 6.41 -8.98 -6.32
C ALA A 94 5.49 -9.95 -7.07
N TYR A 95 4.58 -10.64 -6.37
CA TYR A 95 3.53 -11.45 -6.98
C TYR A 95 2.58 -10.62 -7.85
N LEU A 96 2.10 -9.46 -7.36
CA LEU A 96 1.24 -8.57 -8.16
C LEU A 96 1.93 -8.10 -9.44
N HIS A 97 3.20 -7.66 -9.33
CA HIS A 97 3.99 -7.14 -10.45
C HIS A 97 4.33 -8.21 -11.50
N GLN A 98 4.27 -9.50 -11.16
CA GLN A 98 4.52 -10.61 -12.08
C GLN A 98 3.35 -10.92 -13.03
N HIS A 99 2.16 -10.40 -12.78
CA HIS A 99 1.00 -10.61 -13.65
C HIS A 99 1.24 -10.03 -15.05
N ARG A 100 0.39 -10.45 -16.00
CA ARG A 100 0.41 -9.99 -17.40
C ARG A 100 -1.00 -9.54 -17.81
N PRO A 101 -1.24 -8.22 -17.91
CA PRO A 101 -0.33 -7.12 -17.55
C PRO A 101 -0.04 -7.04 -16.03
N PRO A 102 1.05 -6.36 -15.59
CA PRO A 102 1.36 -6.19 -14.17
C PRO A 102 0.20 -5.53 -13.41
N ILE A 103 -0.01 -5.95 -12.17
CA ILE A 103 -0.96 -5.33 -11.26
C ILE A 103 -0.18 -4.39 -10.33
N VAL A 104 -0.47 -3.10 -10.38
CA VAL A 104 0.07 -2.10 -9.45
C VAL A 104 -0.90 -1.94 -8.29
N HIS A 105 -0.44 -1.99 -7.04
CA HIS A 105 -1.31 -1.82 -5.89
C HIS A 105 -1.75 -0.36 -5.73
N GLY A 106 -0.80 0.57 -5.75
CA GLY A 106 -1.03 2.02 -5.80
C GLY A 106 -1.51 2.70 -4.51
N ASP A 107 -1.62 1.98 -3.40
CA ASP A 107 -1.98 2.52 -2.07
C ASP A 107 -1.31 1.73 -0.94
N LEU A 108 -0.04 1.37 -1.13
CA LEU A 108 0.70 0.63 -0.11
C LEU A 108 0.97 1.52 1.10
N LYS A 109 0.44 1.10 2.25
CA LYS A 109 0.60 1.72 3.58
C LYS A 109 0.30 0.70 4.66
N PRO A 110 0.71 0.91 5.93
CA PRO A 110 0.52 -0.08 6.99
C PRO A 110 -0.95 -0.46 7.20
N GLY A 111 -1.88 0.47 6.99
CA GLY A 111 -3.33 0.21 7.07
C GLY A 111 -3.87 -0.75 6.01
N ASN A 112 -3.15 -0.94 4.91
CA ASN A 112 -3.49 -1.86 3.81
C ASN A 112 -2.68 -3.17 3.87
N VAL A 113 -2.03 -3.44 5.00
CA VAL A 113 -1.32 -4.69 5.28
C VAL A 113 -1.94 -5.31 6.53
N LEU A 114 -2.80 -6.32 6.37
CA LEU A 114 -3.36 -7.06 7.49
C LEU A 114 -2.38 -8.11 8.00
N ILE A 115 -2.37 -8.34 9.30
CA ILE A 115 -1.56 -9.38 9.92
C ILE A 115 -2.47 -10.54 10.30
N ASP A 116 -2.25 -11.70 9.67
CA ASP A 116 -3.04 -12.90 9.93
C ASP A 116 -2.80 -13.43 11.35
N ASP A 117 -3.57 -14.44 11.74
CA ASP A 117 -3.52 -15.03 13.07
C ASP A 117 -2.18 -15.69 13.44
N SER A 118 -1.35 -16.00 12.44
CA SER A 118 -0.01 -16.56 12.54
C SER A 118 1.11 -15.51 12.47
N GLY A 119 0.76 -14.23 12.33
CA GLY A 119 1.72 -13.13 12.20
C GLY A 119 2.18 -12.87 10.77
N ARG A 120 1.51 -13.41 9.75
CA ARG A 120 1.86 -13.20 8.34
C ARG A 120 1.23 -11.92 7.79
N PRO A 121 1.97 -11.07 7.06
CA PRO A 121 1.41 -9.91 6.40
C PRO A 121 0.66 -10.30 5.12
N MET A 122 -0.51 -9.70 4.91
CA MET A 122 -1.39 -9.89 3.76
C MET A 122 -1.84 -8.53 3.21
N LEU A 123 -1.53 -8.27 1.94
CA LEU A 123 -1.97 -7.05 1.26
C LEU A 123 -3.49 -7.09 1.05
N CYS A 124 -4.14 -5.95 1.28
CA CYS A 124 -5.57 -5.75 1.06
C CYS A 124 -5.86 -4.37 0.47
N ASP A 125 -7.13 -4.11 0.15
CA ASP A 125 -7.61 -2.85 -0.42
C ASP A 125 -7.01 -2.52 -1.79
N PHE A 126 -7.49 -3.26 -2.80
CA PHE A 126 -7.13 -3.09 -4.21
C PHE A 126 -7.99 -2.03 -4.91
N GLY A 127 -8.63 -1.11 -4.18
CA GLY A 127 -9.54 -0.10 -4.73
C GLY A 127 -8.86 0.89 -5.69
N LEU A 128 -7.55 1.08 -5.53
CA LEU A 128 -6.70 1.87 -6.44
C LEU A 128 -5.83 0.99 -7.34
N ALA A 129 -5.95 -0.33 -7.27
CA ALA A 129 -5.11 -1.22 -8.05
C ALA A 129 -5.38 -1.05 -9.55
N GLN A 130 -4.34 -0.79 -10.32
CA GLN A 130 -4.44 -0.64 -11.77
C GLN A 130 -3.86 -1.86 -12.45
N VAL A 131 -4.64 -2.40 -13.37
CA VAL A 131 -4.19 -3.37 -14.37
C VAL A 131 -3.91 -2.55 -15.62
N PHE A 132 -2.73 -2.67 -16.24
CA PHE A 132 -2.42 -1.96 -17.50
C PHE A 132 -3.27 -2.52 -18.65
N PHE A 133 -4.57 -2.21 -18.64
CA PHE A 133 -5.45 -2.29 -19.79
C PHE A 133 -5.68 -0.84 -20.22
N ASP A 134 -5.19 -0.52 -21.42
CA ASP A 134 -5.27 0.75 -22.17
C ASP A 134 -6.46 1.69 -21.90
N GLU A 135 -6.53 2.32 -20.72
CA GLU A 135 -7.45 3.44 -20.47
C GLU A 135 -6.72 4.60 -19.76
N PRO A 136 -6.35 5.66 -20.49
CA PRO A 136 -5.97 6.93 -19.89
C PRO A 136 -7.21 7.60 -19.29
N GLY A 137 -7.10 8.11 -18.05
CA GLY A 137 -8.07 9.09 -17.53
C GLY A 137 -8.79 8.76 -16.22
N SER A 138 -8.46 7.69 -15.49
CA SER A 138 -8.90 7.58 -14.09
C SER A 138 -7.87 8.25 -13.18
N GLY A 139 -7.78 9.58 -13.25
CA GLY A 139 -7.01 10.39 -12.32
C GLY A 139 -7.40 10.04 -10.87
N MET A 140 -6.44 10.19 -9.94
CA MET A 140 -6.68 10.05 -8.52
C MET A 140 -7.82 10.98 -8.12
N THR A 141 -9.00 10.43 -7.86
CA THR A 141 -10.04 11.16 -7.12
C THR A 141 -9.53 11.25 -5.68
N THR A 142 -8.85 12.35 -5.38
CA THR A 142 -8.49 12.83 -4.05
C THR A 142 -9.75 13.21 -3.27
N THR A 143 -10.72 12.29 -3.14
CA THR A 143 -12.02 12.54 -2.51
C THR A 143 -12.23 11.80 -1.20
N THR A 144 -11.17 11.42 -0.51
CA THR A 144 -11.28 10.99 0.88
C THR A 144 -10.14 11.55 1.71
N GLU A 145 -10.51 12.15 2.84
CA GLU A 145 -9.64 12.67 3.90
C GLU A 145 -8.85 11.55 4.59
N HIS A 146 -8.05 10.79 3.84
CA HIS A 146 -7.15 9.79 4.39
C HIS A 146 -5.90 10.48 4.91
N THR A 147 -6.04 11.09 6.08
CA THR A 147 -4.92 11.60 6.88
C THR A 147 -3.85 10.49 7.03
N GLY A 148 -2.63 10.75 6.56
CA GLY A 148 -1.48 9.85 6.74
C GLY A 148 -1.09 8.99 5.54
N THR A 149 -1.89 8.91 4.46
CA THR A 149 -1.51 8.19 3.22
C THR A 149 -0.39 8.93 2.48
N GLU A 150 -0.33 10.26 2.60
CA GLU A 150 0.66 11.11 1.92
C GLU A 150 2.12 10.74 2.20
N ARG A 151 2.40 10.09 3.34
CA ARG A 151 3.74 9.66 3.76
C ARG A 151 4.36 8.58 2.87
N TYR A 152 3.53 7.88 2.10
CA TYR A 152 3.92 6.72 1.29
C TYR A 152 3.90 7.05 -0.21
N LEU A 153 3.51 8.27 -0.58
CA LEU A 153 3.43 8.69 -1.97
C LEU A 153 4.82 8.95 -2.55
N ALA A 154 5.07 8.36 -3.71
CA ALA A 154 6.28 8.62 -4.48
C ALA A 154 6.27 10.04 -5.09
N PRO A 155 7.44 10.68 -5.30
CA PRO A 155 7.52 12.04 -5.84
C PRO A 155 6.76 12.27 -7.14
N GLU A 156 6.80 11.30 -8.06
CA GLU A 156 6.12 11.35 -9.35
C GLU A 156 4.59 11.34 -9.26
N LEU A 157 4.01 10.99 -8.09
CA LEU A 157 2.56 10.99 -7.85
C LEU A 157 2.06 12.29 -7.20
N VAL A 158 2.97 13.19 -6.82
CA VAL A 158 2.66 14.45 -6.12
C VAL A 158 2.78 15.67 -7.05
N ASP A 159 3.41 15.49 -8.20
CA ASP A 159 3.57 16.54 -9.20
C ASP A 159 2.21 16.89 -9.83
N GLU A 160 1.81 18.15 -9.72
CA GLU A 160 0.52 18.66 -10.21
C GLU A 160 0.46 18.73 -11.74
N PHE A 161 1.62 18.63 -12.41
CA PHE A 161 1.74 18.65 -13.86
C PHE A 161 1.86 17.25 -14.49
N ALA A 162 2.01 16.21 -13.67
CA ALA A 162 2.02 14.83 -14.14
C ALA A 162 0.61 14.24 -14.05
N GLU A 163 0.16 13.57 -15.11
CA GLU A 163 -0.95 12.60 -15.04
C GLU A 163 -0.48 11.36 -14.27
N GLY A 164 -0.01 11.56 -13.03
CA GLY A 164 0.71 10.57 -12.23
C GLY A 164 -0.21 9.43 -11.84
N HIS A 165 -0.22 8.37 -12.64
CA HIS A 165 -0.84 7.11 -12.29
C HIS A 165 0.14 6.27 -11.46
N PRO A 166 -0.34 5.54 -10.44
CA PRO A 166 0.51 4.59 -9.73
C PRO A 166 1.21 3.62 -10.68
N THR A 167 2.51 3.43 -10.47
CA THR A 167 3.36 2.51 -11.22
C THR A 167 3.98 1.47 -10.29
N ALA A 168 4.56 0.41 -10.87
CA ALA A 168 5.35 -0.55 -10.12
C ALA A 168 6.52 0.13 -9.36
N ALA A 169 7.14 1.17 -9.93
CA ALA A 169 8.18 1.95 -9.27
C ALA A 169 7.65 2.76 -8.08
N SER A 170 6.41 3.26 -8.16
CA SER A 170 5.77 3.95 -7.03
C SER A 170 5.39 2.99 -5.89
N ASP A 171 4.99 1.75 -6.21
CA ASP A 171 4.80 0.69 -5.21
C ASP A 171 6.13 0.37 -4.49
N VAL A 172 7.25 0.33 -5.23
CA VAL A 172 8.58 0.11 -4.65
C VAL A 172 8.97 1.25 -3.70
N TYR A 173 8.66 2.50 -4.03
CA TYR A 173 8.86 3.62 -3.11
C TYR A 173 8.12 3.41 -1.79
N ALA A 174 6.84 3.02 -1.87
CA ALA A 174 6.03 2.73 -0.70
C ALA A 174 6.53 1.49 0.09
N ILE A 175 7.07 0.47 -0.58
CA ILE A 175 7.79 -0.65 0.07
C ILE A 175 8.94 -0.13 0.93
N GLY A 176 9.73 0.83 0.44
CA GLY A 176 10.81 1.45 1.22
C GLY A 176 10.27 2.16 2.46
N CYS A 177 9.17 2.91 2.32
CA CYS A 177 8.49 3.56 3.45
C CYS A 177 7.99 2.55 4.50
N LEU A 178 7.42 1.42 4.07
CA LEU A 178 7.02 0.33 4.96
C LEU A 178 8.23 -0.32 5.64
N GLY A 179 9.34 -0.49 4.91
CA GLY A 179 10.59 -1.00 5.48
C GLY A 179 11.12 -0.10 6.59
N LEU A 180 11.10 1.22 6.38
CA LEU A 180 11.46 2.18 7.42
C LEU A 180 10.61 2.00 8.69
N GLU A 181 9.29 1.89 8.53
CA GLU A 181 8.38 1.75 9.67
C GLU A 181 8.51 0.39 10.36
N PHE A 182 8.67 -0.70 9.62
CA PHE A 182 8.74 -2.03 10.20
C PHE A 182 10.11 -2.27 10.86
N ILE A 183 11.20 -1.92 10.19
CA ILE A 183 12.57 -2.22 10.66
C ILE A 183 13.05 -1.23 11.71
N TYR A 184 12.73 0.06 11.55
CA TYR A 184 13.24 1.11 12.44
C TYR A 184 12.16 1.72 13.33
N LEU A 185 10.93 1.21 13.28
CA LEU A 185 9.79 1.69 14.09
C LEU A 185 9.56 3.21 13.92
N ARG A 186 9.89 3.72 12.73
CA ARG A 186 9.88 5.14 12.42
C ARG A 186 8.98 5.40 11.22
N LYS A 187 8.01 6.29 11.39
CA LYS A 187 7.16 6.72 10.28
C LYS A 187 7.97 7.53 9.25
N PRO A 188 7.70 7.40 7.95
CA PRO A 188 8.23 8.32 6.93
C PRO A 188 7.96 9.77 7.32
N TYR A 189 8.95 10.65 7.20
CA TYR A 189 8.85 12.06 7.59
C TYR A 189 8.45 12.29 9.06
N SER A 190 8.92 11.44 9.98
CA SER A 190 8.60 11.54 11.43
C SER A 190 9.06 12.85 12.08
N HIS A 191 10.04 13.54 11.49
CA HIS A 191 10.56 14.82 11.98
C HIS A 191 9.59 16.00 11.75
N ARG A 192 8.56 15.84 10.91
CA ARG A 192 7.58 16.90 10.62
C ARG A 192 6.46 16.96 11.67
N LYS A 193 6.28 18.14 12.26
CA LYS A 193 5.26 18.47 13.28
C LYS A 193 4.34 19.59 12.76
N ASN A 194 3.04 19.51 13.07
CA ASN A 194 1.98 20.47 12.66
C ASN A 194 1.80 20.60 11.14
N ASN A 195 0.56 20.87 10.66
CA ASN A 195 0.24 20.98 9.22
C ASN A 195 0.94 19.93 8.33
N ILE A 196 0.92 18.67 8.80
CA ILE A 196 1.87 17.63 8.38
C ILE A 196 1.71 17.32 6.88
N ARG A 197 0.48 17.29 6.39
CA ARG A 197 0.17 16.97 4.99
C ARG A 197 0.84 17.94 4.01
N GLY A 198 0.65 19.26 4.20
CA GLY A 198 1.20 20.27 3.30
C GLY A 198 2.73 20.28 3.30
N ILE A 199 3.36 20.10 4.46
CA ILE A 199 4.82 20.07 4.59
C ILE A 199 5.39 18.79 3.95
N ILE A 200 4.76 17.63 4.17
CA ILE A 200 5.17 16.37 3.54
C ILE A 200 5.10 16.48 2.02
N PHE A 201 4.02 17.03 1.46
CA PHE A 201 3.95 17.24 0.01
C PHE A 201 5.04 18.18 -0.49
N ALA A 202 5.34 19.25 0.24
CA ALA A 202 6.44 20.15 -0.12
C ALA A 202 7.82 19.46 -0.08
N ASP A 203 8.05 18.58 0.89
CA ASP A 203 9.26 17.77 1.00
C ASP A 203 9.41 16.77 -0.15
N ILE A 204 8.33 16.04 -0.43
CA ILE A 204 8.28 15.08 -1.53
C ILE A 204 8.60 15.77 -2.86
N ARG A 205 7.98 16.94 -3.13
CA ARG A 205 8.26 17.74 -4.34
C ARG A 205 9.69 18.26 -4.42
N ARG A 206 10.34 18.48 -3.28
CA ARG A 206 11.75 18.88 -3.19
C ARG A 206 12.72 17.70 -3.28
N GLY A 207 12.22 16.48 -3.40
CA GLY A 207 13.04 15.27 -3.41
C GLY A 207 13.67 14.94 -2.05
N VAL A 208 13.11 15.45 -0.94
CA VAL A 208 13.55 15.09 0.41
C VAL A 208 13.13 13.64 0.67
N PRO A 209 14.08 12.73 0.98
CA PRO A 209 13.74 11.34 1.21
C PRO A 209 12.91 11.16 2.49
N PRO A 210 12.13 10.08 2.60
CA PRO A 210 11.33 9.74 3.79
C PRO A 210 12.10 9.77 5.11
N ALA A 211 13.39 9.42 5.06
CA ALA A 211 14.32 9.52 6.16
C ALA A 211 15.76 9.65 5.66
N VAL A 212 16.65 10.09 6.53
CA VAL A 212 18.10 10.20 6.28
C VAL A 212 18.88 9.32 7.28
N ASP A 213 20.11 8.98 6.89
CA ASP A 213 20.98 7.98 7.55
C ASP A 213 21.45 8.36 8.96
N CYS A 214 21.32 9.62 9.37
CA CYS A 214 21.91 10.13 10.62
C CYS A 214 21.36 9.50 11.91
N ASP A 215 20.33 8.65 11.84
CA ASP A 215 19.66 8.03 12.98
C ASP A 215 19.67 6.49 12.96
N THR A 216 20.37 5.85 12.00
CA THR A 216 20.31 4.38 11.80
C THR A 216 21.69 3.80 11.49
N PRO A 217 22.05 2.61 12.01
CA PRO A 217 23.32 1.99 11.66
C PRO A 217 23.38 1.67 10.16
N SER A 218 24.55 1.88 9.54
CA SER A 218 24.86 1.40 8.19
C SER A 218 24.72 -0.12 8.14
N SER A 219 23.51 -0.58 7.79
CA SER A 219 23.14 -1.98 7.70
C SER A 219 22.75 -2.31 6.26
N PRO A 220 22.95 -3.55 5.80
CA PRO A 220 22.51 -3.96 4.47
C PRO A 220 21.02 -3.67 4.23
N VAL A 221 20.19 -3.82 5.26
CA VAL A 221 18.75 -3.51 5.21
C VAL A 221 18.48 -2.02 4.96
N TRP A 222 19.27 -1.12 5.56
CA TRP A 222 19.15 0.32 5.30
C TRP A 222 19.44 0.67 3.84
N VAL A 223 20.49 0.06 3.26
CA VAL A 223 20.86 0.26 1.84
C VAL A 223 19.71 -0.17 0.92
N LEU A 224 19.05 -1.30 1.23
CA LEU A 224 17.89 -1.76 0.48
C LEU A 224 16.72 -0.77 0.58
N ILE A 225 16.41 -0.27 1.78
CA ILE A 225 15.35 0.73 1.98
C ILE A 225 15.66 2.01 1.20
N MET A 226 16.89 2.51 1.27
CA MET A 226 17.32 3.71 0.55
C MET A 226 17.21 3.54 -0.97
N SER A 227 17.55 2.36 -1.51
CA SER A 227 17.44 2.08 -2.95
C SER A 227 16.00 2.16 -3.47
N CYS A 228 15.01 1.95 -2.60
CA CYS A 228 13.59 2.09 -2.94
C CYS A 228 13.19 3.55 -3.19
N TRP A 229 13.96 4.52 -2.68
CA TRP A 229 13.69 5.95 -2.78
C TRP A 229 14.54 6.66 -3.84
N ASN A 230 15.22 5.90 -4.71
CA ASN A 230 16.01 6.45 -5.80
C ASN A 230 15.15 7.30 -6.76
N ASN A 231 15.80 8.29 -7.36
CA ASN A 231 15.26 9.19 -8.38
C ASN A 231 16.31 9.24 -9.52
N PRO A 232 15.94 8.96 -10.78
CA PRO A 232 14.57 8.78 -11.30
C PRO A 232 13.93 7.41 -10.99
N PRO A 233 12.59 7.27 -11.04
CA PRO A 233 11.87 6.08 -10.55
C PRO A 233 12.32 4.75 -11.14
N GLU A 234 12.77 4.73 -12.40
CA GLU A 234 13.32 3.57 -13.12
C GLU A 234 14.62 3.02 -12.52
N THR A 235 15.30 3.78 -11.67
CA THR A 235 16.51 3.34 -10.96
C THR A 235 16.20 2.63 -9.64
N ARG A 236 14.92 2.55 -9.25
CA ARG A 236 14.48 1.76 -8.10
C ARG A 236 14.52 0.27 -8.46
N PRO A 237 14.90 -0.62 -7.53
CA PRO A 237 14.94 -2.04 -7.79
C PRO A 237 13.53 -2.61 -8.04
N LEU A 238 13.45 -3.71 -8.79
CA LEU A 238 12.20 -4.46 -8.90
C LEU A 238 11.84 -5.10 -7.55
N ALA A 239 10.54 -5.21 -7.24
CA ALA A 239 10.09 -5.90 -6.02
C ALA A 239 10.60 -7.35 -5.94
N SER A 240 10.69 -8.05 -7.08
CA SER A 240 11.26 -9.40 -7.16
C SER A 240 12.76 -9.44 -6.84
N ALA A 241 13.52 -8.39 -7.22
CA ALA A 241 14.94 -8.28 -6.90
C ALA A 241 15.13 -8.00 -5.39
N LEU A 242 14.33 -7.10 -4.81
CA LEU A 242 14.30 -6.83 -3.37
C LEU A 242 14.01 -8.11 -2.56
N ALA A 243 13.02 -8.90 -2.98
CA ALA A 243 12.69 -10.17 -2.34
C ALA A 243 13.87 -11.16 -2.35
N GLY A 244 14.69 -11.13 -3.40
CA GLY A 244 15.90 -11.94 -3.53
C GLY A 244 17.03 -11.47 -2.62
N MET A 245 17.20 -10.16 -2.46
CA MET A 245 18.27 -9.56 -1.64
C MET A 245 18.05 -9.70 -0.13
N LEU A 246 16.80 -9.93 0.32
CA LEU A 246 16.47 -10.22 1.72
C LEU A 246 16.62 -11.70 2.11
N LYS A 247 17.18 -12.53 1.22
CA LYS A 247 17.55 -13.91 1.56
C LYS A 247 18.96 -13.93 2.12
N GLU A 248 19.08 -13.82 3.45
CA GLU A 248 20.17 -14.34 4.30
C GLU A 248 19.93 -13.94 5.76
#